data_AF-A0A7W9ASK3-F1
#
_entry.id   AF-A0A7W9ASK3-F1
#
_cell.length_a   1.000
_cell.length_b   1.000
_cell.length_c   1.000
_cell.angle_alpha   90.00
_cell.angle_beta   90.00
_cell.angle_gamma   90.00
#
_symmetry.space_group_name_H-M   'P 1'
#
loop_
_entity.id
_entity.type
_entity.pdbx_description
1 polymer ?
#
loop_
_entity_poly.entity_id
_entity_poly.type
_entity_poly.pdbx_seq_one_letter_code
_entity_poly.pdbx_strand_id
1 'polypeptide(L)' 'MRIEPEEEMMMAILDSGPFQDWIRAFDRHERAQKRYDAAGRIRNEALINYLRPELDEAGRELNAATRALNNQYR' A
#
# COMPACT_ATOMS: atom_id res chain seq x y z
N MET A 1 -15.32 30.83 -4.34
CA MET A 1 -15.16 29.58 -5.12
C MET A 1 -16.09 28.58 -4.47
N ARG A 2 -17.13 28.12 -5.16
CA ARG A 2 -17.96 27.01 -4.67
C ARG A 2 -17.30 25.74 -5.16
N ILE A 3 -17.03 24.82 -4.25
CA ILE A 3 -16.52 23.49 -4.58
C ILE A 3 -17.73 22.68 -5.01
N GLU A 4 -17.63 21.98 -6.14
CA GLU A 4 -18.74 21.16 -6.62
C GLU A 4 -18.93 19.94 -5.70
N PRO A 5 -20.15 19.44 -5.47
CA PRO A 5 -20.41 18.33 -4.54
C PRO A 5 -19.58 17.07 -4.83
N GLU A 6 -19.22 16.83 -6.09
CA GLU A 6 -18.35 15.73 -6.51
C GLU A 6 -16.89 15.94 -6.04
N GLU A 7 -16.41 17.18 -6.02
CA GLU A 7 -15.09 17.54 -5.53
C GLU A 7 -15.02 17.46 -4.00
N GLU A 8 -16.09 17.84 -3.28
CA GLU A 8 -16.20 17.62 -1.83
C GLU A 8 -16.20 16.13 -1.48
N MET A 9 -16.93 15.32 -2.26
CA MET A 9 -16.98 13.87 -2.07
C MET A 9 -15.64 13.20 -2.38
N MET A 10 -14.93 13.64 -3.44
CA MET A 10 -13.57 13.19 -3.73
C MET A 10 -12.59 13.57 -2.62
N MET A 11 -12.61 14.81 -2.14
CA MET A 11 -11.75 15.23 -1.03
C MET A 11 -12.05 14.44 0.25
N ALA A 12 -13.33 14.19 0.57
CA ALA A 12 -13.72 13.38 1.73
C ALA A 12 -13.24 11.92 1.66
N ILE A 13 -13.19 11.34 0.46
CA ILE A 13 -12.62 9.99 0.24
C ILE A 13 -11.10 10.02 0.43
N LEU A 14 -10.42 11.00 -0.17
CA LEU A 14 -8.97 11.15 -0.07
C LEU A 14 -8.52 11.45 1.36
N ASP A 15 -9.27 12.23 2.13
CA ASP A 15 -8.97 12.56 3.53
C ASP A 15 -9.43 11.49 4.53
N SER A 16 -10.08 10.42 4.07
CA SER A 16 -10.50 9.35 4.96
C SER A 16 -9.29 8.59 5.51
N GLY A 17 -9.27 8.37 6.84
CA GLY A 17 -8.20 7.65 7.52
C GLY A 17 -7.86 6.32 6.86
N PRO A 18 -8.84 5.46 6.52
CA PRO A 18 -8.57 4.17 5.88
C PRO A 18 -7.98 4.27 4.47
N PHE A 19 -8.31 5.30 3.69
CA PHE A 19 -7.69 5.51 2.38
C PHE A 19 -6.23 5.98 2.50
N GLN A 20 -5.96 6.88 3.44
CA GLN A 20 -4.58 7.30 3.76
C GLN A 20 -3.73 6.15 4.29
N ASP A 21 -4.30 5.30 5.14
CA ASP A 21 -3.62 4.10 5.64
C ASP A 21 -3.37 3.09 4.50
N TRP A 22 -4.30 2.96 3.56
CA TRP A 22 -4.12 2.14 2.38
C TRP A 22 -3.00 2.66 1.47
N ILE A 23 -2.93 3.97 1.19
CA ILE A 23 -1.83 4.56 0.42
C ILE A 23 -0.47 4.27 1.07
N ARG A 24 -0.36 4.48 2.39
CA ARG A 24 0.90 4.23 3.12
C ARG A 24 1.32 2.76 3.06
N ALA A 25 0.37 1.85 3.22
CA ALA A 25 0.64 0.41 3.11
C ALA A 25 1.04 0.01 1.68
N PHE A 26 0.39 0.60 0.67
CA PHE A 26 0.72 0.38 -0.74
C PHE A 26 2.14 0.84 -1.07
N ASP A 27 2.52 2.06 -0.69
CA ASP A 27 3.86 2.61 -0.90
C ASP A 27 4.96 1.75 -0.25
N ARG A 28 4.70 1.26 0.97
CA ARG A 28 5.63 0.38 1.68
C ARG A 28 5.80 -0.95 0.94
N HIS A 29 4.69 -1.57 0.53
CA HIS A 29 4.71 -2.81 -0.25
C HIS A 29 5.45 -2.63 -1.58
N GLU A 30 5.19 -1.55 -2.31
CA GLU A 30 5.85 -1.26 -3.59
C GLU A 30 7.37 -1.12 -3.43
N ARG A 31 7.83 -0.43 -2.37
CA ARG A 31 9.26 -0.31 -2.05
C ARG A 31 9.90 -1.64 -1.65
N ALA A 32 9.19 -2.49 -0.92
CA ALA A 32 9.67 -3.84 -0.57
C ALA A 32 9.79 -4.71 -1.82
N GLN A 33 8.77 -4.70 -2.69
CA GLN A 33 8.76 -5.45 -3.95
C GLN A 33 9.91 -5.02 -4.87
N LYS A 34 10.12 -3.71 -5.06
CA LYS A 34 11.23 -3.17 -5.87
C LYS A 34 12.61 -3.67 -5.41
N ARG A 35 12.84 -3.74 -4.09
CA ARG A 35 14.09 -4.25 -3.52
C ARG A 35 14.23 -5.75 -3.73
N TYR A 36 13.16 -6.50 -3.51
CA TYR A 36 13.13 -7.95 -3.74
C TYR A 36 13.40 -8.30 -5.21
N ASP A 37 12.76 -7.60 -6.14
CA ASP A 37 12.95 -7.78 -7.60
C ASP A 37 14.36 -7.40 -8.04
N ALA A 38 14.95 -6.36 -7.45
CA ALA A 38 16.35 -6.01 -7.68
C ALA A 38 17.29 -7.14 -7.24
N ALA A 39 17.04 -7.74 -6.07
CA ALA A 39 17.81 -8.89 -5.58
C ALA A 39 17.66 -10.13 -6.49
N GLY A 40 16.44 -10.39 -6.99
CA GLY A 40 16.16 -11.45 -7.97
C GLY A 40 16.90 -11.26 -9.29
N ARG A 41 16.94 -10.02 -9.81
CA ARG A 41 17.65 -9.71 -11.07
C ARG A 41 19.15 -9.99 -11.00
N ILE A 42 19.78 -9.78 -9.84
CA ILE A 42 21.20 -10.08 -9.62
C ILE A 42 21.46 -11.49 -9.08
N ARG A 43 20.41 -12.32 -8.94
CA ARG A 43 20.48 -13.69 -8.41
C ARG A 43 21.18 -13.78 -7.04
N ASN A 44 20.98 -12.78 -6.19
CA ASN A 44 21.58 -12.74 -4.86
C ASN A 44 20.66 -13.44 -3.85
N GLU A 45 20.84 -14.74 -3.68
CA GLU A 45 20.02 -15.60 -2.80
C GLU A 45 20.02 -15.14 -1.33
N ALA A 46 21.17 -14.66 -0.83
CA ALA A 46 21.26 -14.16 0.55
C ALA A 46 20.37 -12.92 0.74
N LEU A 47 20.39 -12.00 -0.22
CA LEU A 47 19.58 -10.79 -0.18
C LEU A 47 18.09 -11.10 -0.41
N ILE A 48 17.75 -12.06 -1.29
CA ILE A 48 16.38 -12.54 -1.48
C ILE A 48 15.80 -13.09 -0.18
N ASN A 49 16.55 -13.96 0.50
CA ASN A 49 16.13 -14.55 1.77
C ASN A 49 16.01 -13.51 2.89
N TYR A 50 16.89 -12.50 2.90
CA TYR A 50 16.82 -11.39 3.84
C TYR A 50 15.59 -10.49 3.60
N LEU A 51 15.25 -10.20 2.34
CA LEU A 51 14.15 -9.29 1.98
C LEU A 51 12.77 -9.95 1.98
N ARG A 52 12.68 -11.28 1.83
CA ARG A 52 11.41 -12.01 1.77
C ARG A 52 10.49 -11.73 2.97
N PRO A 53 10.95 -11.78 4.23
CA PRO A 53 10.08 -11.50 5.38
C PRO A 53 9.48 -10.09 5.36
N GLU A 54 10.27 -9.09 4.95
CA GLU A 54 9.83 -7.69 4.83
C GLU A 54 8.75 -7.53 3.75
N LEU A 55 8.93 -8.20 2.60
CA LEU A 55 7.93 -8.22 1.53
C LEU A 55 6.62 -8.88 2.00
N ASP A 56 6.72 -10.02 2.67
CA ASP A 56 5.56 -10.74 3.19
C ASP A 56 4.80 -9.93 4.25
N GLU A 57 5.51 -9.22 5.13
CA GLU A 57 4.91 -8.34 6.12
C GLU A 57 4.19 -7.16 5.47
N ALA A 58 4.84 -6.46 4.54
CA ALA A 58 4.22 -5.36 3.80
C ALA A 58 2.99 -5.83 3.01
N GLY A 59 3.01 -7.04 2.46
CA GLY A 59 1.87 -7.66 1.78
C GLY A 59 0.70 -7.95 2.73
N ARG A 60 0.96 -8.38 3.97
CA ARG A 60 -0.07 -8.54 5.00
C ARG A 60 -0.68 -7.20 5.42
N GLU A 61 0.15 -6.18 5.61
CA GLU A 61 -0.31 -4.81 5.94
C GLU A 61 -1.21 -4.24 4.84
N LEU A 62 -0.79 -4.34 3.58
CA LEU A 62 -1.59 -3.87 2.44
C LEU A 62 -2.93 -4.63 2.34
N ASN A 63 -2.94 -5.94 2.54
CA ASN A 63 -4.17 -6.72 2.56
C ASN A 63 -5.11 -6.30 3.69
N ALA A 64 -4.57 -6.03 4.88
CA ALA A 64 -5.37 -5.55 6.02
C ALA A 64 -5.97 -4.17 5.74
N ALA A 65 -5.17 -3.23 5.24
CA ALA A 65 -5.64 -1.89 4.87
C ALA A 65 -6.69 -1.94 3.75
N THR A 66 -6.50 -2.80 2.74
CA THR A 66 -7.48 -3.00 1.65
C THR A 66 -8.82 -3.52 2.19
N ARG A 67 -8.80 -4.45 3.15
CA ARG A 67 -10.03 -4.93 3.80
C ARG A 67 -10.71 -3.83 4.61
N ALA A 68 -9.95 -3.04 5.36
CA ALA A 68 -10.49 -1.91 6.12
C ALA A 68 -11.16 -0.88 5.20
N LEU A 69 -10.50 -0.54 4.09
CA LEU A 69 -11.04 0.36 3.07
C LEU A 69 -12.34 -0.18 2.48
N ASN A 70 -12.35 -1.44 2.03
CA ASN A 70 -13.55 -2.06 1.46
C ASN A 70 -14.72 -2.12 2.44
N ASN A 71 -14.47 -2.31 3.74
CA ASN A 71 -15.51 -2.32 4.76
C ASN A 71 -16.14 -0.93 5.00
N GLN A 72 -15.40 0.16 4.73
CA GLN A 72 -15.92 1.53 4.88
C GLN A 72 -16.92 1.90 3.78
N TYR A 73 -16.74 1.37 2.57
CA TYR A 73 -17.55 1.69 1.39
C TYR A 73 -18.60 0.63 1.05
N ARG A 74 -18.88 -0.28 2.00
CA ARG A 74 -19.88 -1.34 1.85
C ARG A 74 -21.14 -1.02 2.65
#